data_AF-A0A948CDS6-F1
#
_entry.id   AF-A0A948CDS6-F1
#
_cell.length_a   1.000
_cell.length_b   1.000
_cell.length_c   1.000
_cell.angle_alpha   90.00
_cell.angle_beta   90.00
_cell.angle_gamma   90.00
#
_symmetry.space_group_name_H-M   'P 1'
#
loop_
_entity.id
_entity.type
_entity.pdbx_description
1 polymer ?
#
loop_
_entity_poly.entity_id
_entity_poly.type
_entity_poly.pdbx_seq_one_letter_code
_entity_poly.pdbx_strand_id
1 'polypeptide(L)'
;MNDILNEADSKMDKSVEATREEFAAIRAGRATPTMFNKIVVEYYGAPTPLQQLASFTSTEARIIIVAPFDITAIDNVERAIRDSDLGVNPSSDGKVLRCVFPELTEERRKEYIKIARGKAEDGRIAVRNLRRTAKQNLEKLEKDGEVGKDDVTGAEKKLDTVTKKHTDEIDEMLKSKEAELLEV
;
A
#
# COMPACT_ATOMS: atom_id res chain seq x y z
N MET A 1 -31.64 13.57 -8.55
CA MET A 1 -30.36 14.05 -9.14
C MET A 1 -29.26 14.26 -8.11
N ASN A 2 -29.48 15.10 -7.08
CA ASN A 2 -28.45 15.33 -6.04
C ASN A 2 -28.03 14.02 -5.34
N ASP A 3 -28.96 13.12 -5.07
CA ASP A 3 -28.63 11.82 -4.46
C ASP A 3 -27.72 10.96 -5.34
N ILE A 4 -27.95 10.94 -6.66
CA ILE A 4 -27.09 10.23 -7.62
C ILE A 4 -25.67 10.82 -7.62
N LEU A 5 -25.58 12.15 -7.61
CA LEU A 5 -24.28 12.84 -7.59
C LEU A 5 -23.53 12.58 -6.28
N ASN A 6 -24.22 12.68 -5.14
CA ASN A 6 -23.65 12.42 -3.81
C ASN A 6 -23.23 10.96 -3.64
N GLU A 7 -24.03 10.02 -4.14
CA GLU A 7 -23.68 8.60 -4.13
C GLU A 7 -22.47 8.31 -5.02
N ALA A 8 -22.40 8.92 -6.21
CA ALA A 8 -21.25 8.80 -7.10
C ALA A 8 -19.98 9.35 -6.43
N ASP A 9 -20.06 10.54 -5.84
CA ASP A 9 -18.95 11.18 -5.12
C ASP A 9 -18.44 10.29 -3.98
N SER A 10 -19.33 9.81 -3.11
CA SER A 10 -18.97 8.92 -2.00
C SER A 10 -18.35 7.60 -2.44
N LYS A 11 -18.80 7.01 -3.56
CA LYS A 11 -18.20 5.79 -4.10
C LYS A 11 -16.84 6.05 -4.76
N MET A 12 -16.67 7.22 -5.37
CA MET A 12 -15.38 7.64 -5.93
C MET A 12 -14.38 7.88 -4.80
N ASP A 13 -14.75 8.55 -3.71
CA ASP A 13 -13.93 8.71 -2.51
C ASP A 13 -13.42 7.35 -2.00
N LYS A 14 -14.32 6.36 -1.86
CA LYS A 14 -13.92 5.01 -1.45
C LYS A 14 -12.95 4.33 -2.42
N SER A 15 -13.06 4.63 -3.72
CA SER A 15 -12.12 4.12 -4.72
C SER A 15 -10.75 4.76 -4.55
N VAL A 16 -10.70 6.06 -4.28
CA VAL A 16 -9.47 6.80 -3.96
C VAL A 16 -8.82 6.27 -2.68
N GLU A 17 -9.61 6.03 -1.62
CA GLU A 17 -9.15 5.42 -0.36
C GLU A 17 -8.58 4.02 -0.59
N ALA A 18 -9.25 3.16 -1.35
CA ALA A 18 -8.74 1.84 -1.69
C ALA A 18 -7.40 1.93 -2.45
N THR A 19 -7.28 2.84 -3.43
CA THR A 19 -6.00 3.07 -4.14
C THR A 19 -4.90 3.56 -3.19
N ARG A 20 -5.24 4.41 -2.20
CA ARG A 20 -4.30 4.86 -1.17
C ARG A 20 -3.79 3.70 -0.32
N GLU A 21 -4.67 2.78 0.08
CA GLU A 21 -4.28 1.57 0.81
C GLU A 21 -3.37 0.67 -0.04
N GLU A 22 -3.66 0.51 -1.32
CA GLU A 22 -2.81 -0.25 -2.24
C GLU A 22 -1.42 0.38 -2.39
N PHE A 23 -1.31 1.70 -2.50
CA PHE A 23 -0.02 2.39 -2.50
C PHE A 23 0.73 2.24 -1.16
N ALA A 24 0.02 2.24 -0.04
CA ALA A 24 0.63 2.00 1.27
C ALA A 24 1.16 0.55 1.40
N ALA A 25 0.57 -0.39 0.67
CA ALA A 25 1.04 -1.78 0.59
C ALA A 25 2.32 -1.91 -0.27
N ILE A 26 2.56 -0.98 -1.21
CA ILE A 26 3.82 -0.87 -1.95
C ILE A 26 4.89 -0.26 -1.02
N ARG A 27 5.37 -1.07 -0.08
CA ARG A 27 6.49 -0.73 0.79
C ARG A 27 7.80 -1.09 0.10
N ALA A 28 8.32 -0.17 -0.68
CA ALA A 28 9.67 -0.27 -1.16
C ALA A 28 10.64 0.06 -0.02
N GLY A 29 11.47 -0.90 0.38
CA GLY A 29 12.64 -0.64 1.22
C GLY A 29 12.36 -0.38 2.69
N ARG A 30 11.09 -0.34 3.13
CA ARG A 30 10.74 -0.36 4.56
C ARG A 30 10.76 -1.78 5.08
N ALA A 31 11.72 -2.06 5.95
CA ALA A 31 11.80 -3.30 6.70
C ALA A 31 10.57 -3.45 7.60
N THR A 32 9.94 -4.63 7.58
CA THR A 32 8.78 -4.94 8.41
C THR A 32 8.99 -6.23 9.19
N PRO A 33 8.40 -6.38 10.39
CA PRO A 33 8.45 -7.63 11.14
C PRO A 33 7.97 -8.86 10.35
N THR A 34 7.03 -8.66 9.41
CA THR A 34 6.49 -9.72 8.56
C THR A 34 7.53 -10.41 7.67
N MET A 35 8.67 -9.76 7.40
CA MET A 35 9.77 -10.34 6.64
C MET A 35 10.40 -11.54 7.36
N PHE A 36 10.35 -11.57 8.70
CA PHE A 36 10.95 -12.61 9.52
C PHE A 36 10.08 -13.85 9.70
N ASN A 37 8.84 -13.86 9.16
CA ASN A 37 7.85 -14.92 9.41
C ASN A 37 8.28 -16.31 8.93
N LYS A 38 9.10 -16.36 7.89
CA LYS A 38 9.60 -17.62 7.32
C LYS A 38 10.83 -18.16 8.04
N ILE A 39 11.41 -17.40 8.97
CA ILE A 39 12.63 -17.78 9.67
C ILE A 39 12.28 -18.72 10.81
N VAL A 40 12.93 -19.88 10.78
CA VAL A 40 12.85 -20.90 11.82
C VAL A 40 14.21 -20.96 12.50
N VAL A 41 14.19 -21.00 13.83
CA VAL A 41 15.38 -21.05 14.67
C VAL A 41 15.40 -22.38 15.40
N GLU A 42 16.58 -22.99 15.49
CA GLU A 42 16.78 -24.14 16.36
C GLU A 42 16.83 -23.66 17.82
N TYR A 43 15.81 -24.03 18.60
CA TYR A 43 15.66 -23.65 20.00
C TYR A 43 15.52 -24.91 20.85
N TYR A 44 16.52 -25.17 21.70
CA TYR A 44 16.62 -26.41 22.50
C TYR A 44 16.40 -27.70 21.69
N GLY A 45 16.94 -27.76 20.46
CA GLY A 45 16.85 -28.93 19.58
C GLY A 45 15.53 -29.07 18.81
N ALA A 46 14.63 -28.09 18.89
CA ALA A 46 13.38 -28.06 18.13
C ALA A 46 13.32 -26.84 17.18
N PRO A 47 12.87 -27.02 15.92
CA PRO A 47 12.66 -25.92 14.99
C PRO A 47 11.46 -25.07 15.46
N THR A 48 11.70 -23.81 15.79
CA THR A 48 10.68 -22.88 16.30
C THR A 48 10.64 -21.61 15.46
N PRO A 49 9.45 -21.11 15.07
CA PRO A 49 9.34 -19.85 14.34
C PRO A 49 9.94 -18.68 15.12
N LEU A 50 10.76 -17.86 14.47
CA LEU A 50 11.42 -16.71 15.10
C LEU A 50 10.41 -15.73 15.75
N GLN A 51 9.21 -15.63 15.18
CA GLN A 51 8.13 -14.80 15.74
C GLN A 51 7.74 -15.15 17.18
N GLN A 52 7.92 -16.40 17.59
CA GLN A 52 7.58 -16.86 18.94
C GLN A 52 8.71 -16.63 19.94
N LEU A 53 9.93 -16.37 19.44
CA LEU A 53 11.14 -16.29 20.25
C LEU A 53 11.63 -14.86 20.45
N ALA A 54 11.13 -13.89 19.69
CA ALA A 54 11.60 -12.52 19.73
C ALA A 54 10.49 -11.49 19.50
N SER A 55 10.72 -10.29 20.01
CA SER A 55 9.97 -9.09 19.65
C SER A 55 10.70 -8.31 18.53
N PHE A 56 9.92 -7.61 17.71
CA PHE A 56 10.43 -6.86 16.55
C PHE A 56 10.02 -5.41 16.68
N THR A 57 10.99 -4.50 16.63
CA THR A 57 10.75 -3.05 16.65
C THR A 57 11.34 -2.40 15.41
N SER A 58 10.51 -1.68 14.66
CA SER A 58 10.98 -0.82 13.58
C SER A 58 11.37 0.53 14.18
N THR A 59 12.65 0.89 14.04
CA THR A 59 13.18 2.18 14.54
C THR A 59 13.36 3.17 13.39
N GLU A 60 13.83 2.68 12.25
CA GLU A 60 13.96 3.44 11.01
C GLU A 60 13.41 2.61 9.84
N ALA A 61 13.29 3.23 8.67
CA ALA A 61 12.80 2.56 7.47
C ALA A 61 13.57 1.26 7.18
N ARG A 62 14.89 1.22 7.40
CA ARG A 62 15.76 0.08 7.03
C ARG A 62 16.26 -0.74 8.23
N ILE A 63 15.85 -0.38 9.45
CA ILE A 63 16.38 -1.01 10.67
C ILE A 63 15.26 -1.68 11.44
N ILE A 64 15.39 -3.00 11.62
CA ILE A 64 14.58 -3.78 12.55
C ILE A 64 15.47 -4.23 13.70
N ILE A 65 15.03 -3.90 14.91
CA ILE A 65 15.60 -4.44 16.14
C ILE A 65 14.83 -5.72 16.47
N VAL A 66 15.54 -6.83 16.54
CA VAL A 66 15.03 -8.13 16.98
C VAL A 66 15.55 -8.36 18.40
N ALA A 67 14.65 -8.46 19.36
CA ALA A 67 14.98 -8.70 20.76
C ALA A 67 14.45 -10.07 21.19
N PRO A 68 15.31 -11.11 21.26
CA PRO A 68 14.94 -12.43 21.77
C PRO A 68 14.43 -12.35 23.21
N PHE A 69 13.43 -13.17 23.55
CA PHE A 69 12.94 -13.28 24.93
C PHE A 69 13.94 -14.04 25.81
N ASP A 70 14.71 -14.95 25.23
CA ASP A 70 15.82 -15.67 25.88
C ASP A 70 17.14 -15.25 25.23
N ILE A 71 18.01 -14.59 26.00
CA ILE A 71 19.32 -14.11 25.55
C ILE A 71 20.23 -15.29 25.20
N THR A 72 20.05 -16.47 25.81
CA THR A 72 20.88 -17.65 25.52
C THR A 72 20.67 -18.17 24.09
N ALA A 73 19.54 -17.82 23.45
CA ALA A 73 19.24 -18.18 22.08
C ALA A 73 19.74 -17.15 21.04
N ILE A 74 20.39 -16.06 21.46
CA ILE A 74 20.77 -14.94 20.58
C ILE A 74 21.64 -15.40 19.40
N ASP A 75 22.60 -16.31 19.64
CA ASP A 75 23.50 -16.81 18.61
C ASP A 75 22.76 -17.66 17.55
N ASN A 76 21.77 -18.44 17.98
CA ASN A 76 20.95 -19.24 17.07
C ASN A 76 20.01 -18.35 16.25
N VAL A 77 19.45 -17.31 16.87
CA VAL A 77 18.63 -16.31 16.17
C VAL A 77 19.47 -15.52 15.16
N GLU A 78 20.66 -15.07 15.56
CA GLU A 78 21.58 -14.33 14.69
C GLU A 78 21.94 -15.15 13.44
N ARG A 79 22.29 -16.42 13.64
CA ARG A 79 22.60 -17.37 12.56
C ARG A 79 21.40 -17.59 11.65
N ALA A 80 20.21 -17.85 12.21
CA ALA A 80 19.01 -18.08 11.43
C ALA A 80 18.61 -16.85 10.57
N ILE A 81 18.84 -15.64 11.07
CA ILE A 81 18.62 -14.41 10.30
C ILE A 81 19.68 -14.25 9.20
N ARG A 82 20.96 -14.47 9.52
CA ARG A 82 22.07 -14.37 8.56
C ARG A 82 21.92 -15.37 7.40
N ASP A 83 21.51 -16.59 7.71
CA ASP A 83 21.38 -17.68 6.73
C ASP A 83 20.03 -17.65 5.98
N SER A 84 19.15 -16.68 6.28
CA SER A 84 17.86 -16.52 5.63
C SER A 84 17.96 -15.82 4.26
N ASP A 85 16.89 -15.95 3.47
CA ASP A 85 16.72 -15.24 2.20
C ASP A 85 16.55 -13.71 2.36
N LEU A 86 16.64 -13.16 3.58
CA LEU A 86 16.54 -11.72 3.82
C LEU A 86 17.78 -10.94 3.37
N GLY A 87 18.93 -11.60 3.21
CA GLY A 87 20.16 -10.95 2.76
C GLY A 87 20.67 -9.86 3.72
N VAL A 88 20.39 -10.01 5.01
CA VAL A 88 20.82 -9.09 6.07
C VAL A 88 21.87 -9.74 6.96
N ASN A 89 22.88 -8.96 7.36
CA ASN A 89 23.84 -9.41 8.36
C ASN A 89 23.54 -8.70 9.70
N PRO A 90 22.88 -9.37 10.66
CA PRO A 90 22.53 -8.76 11.94
C PRO A 90 23.78 -8.39 12.74
N SER A 91 23.74 -7.23 13.39
CA SER A 91 24.75 -6.78 14.36
C SER A 91 24.21 -6.98 15.78
N SER A 92 24.98 -7.62 16.66
CA SER A 92 24.58 -7.92 18.04
C SER A 92 25.14 -6.91 19.04
N ASP A 93 24.27 -6.36 19.89
CA ASP A 93 24.65 -5.55 21.05
C ASP A 93 24.62 -6.40 22.35
N GLY A 94 24.61 -7.74 22.23
CA GLY A 94 24.59 -8.71 23.34
C GLY A 94 23.23 -8.94 24.01
N LYS A 95 22.23 -8.10 23.72
CA LYS A 95 20.82 -8.28 24.14
C LYS A 95 19.82 -8.21 22.98
N VAL A 96 20.18 -7.49 21.93
CA VAL A 96 19.33 -7.27 20.76
C VAL A 96 20.16 -7.40 19.50
N LEU A 97 19.50 -7.78 18.41
CA LEU A 97 20.07 -7.88 17.08
C LEU A 97 19.52 -6.75 16.22
N ARG A 98 20.43 -5.98 15.61
CA ARG A 98 20.11 -4.91 14.67
C ARG A 98 20.24 -5.44 13.25
N CYS A 99 19.11 -5.57 12.57
CA CYS A 99 19.05 -5.98 11.18
C CYS A 99 18.95 -4.74 10.29
N VAL A 100 20.00 -4.45 9.53
CA VAL A 100 20.04 -3.35 8.56
C VAL A 100 19.78 -3.93 7.17
N PHE A 101 18.68 -3.52 6.55
CA PHE A 101 18.31 -3.98 5.21
C PHE A 101 19.06 -3.17 4.15
N PRO A 102 19.63 -3.84 3.13
CA PRO A 102 20.32 -3.15 2.04
C PRO A 102 19.36 -2.24 1.27
N GLU A 103 19.93 -1.26 0.58
CA GLU A 103 19.15 -0.42 -0.32
C GLU A 103 18.52 -1.25 -1.44
N LEU A 104 17.30 -0.87 -1.83
CA LEU A 104 16.71 -1.40 -3.03
C LEU A 104 17.57 -1.02 -4.23
N THR A 105 17.93 -2.02 -5.03
CA THR A 105 18.57 -1.81 -6.32
C THR A 105 17.67 -0.96 -7.22
N GLU A 106 18.27 -0.23 -8.15
CA GLU A 106 17.54 0.61 -9.10
C GLU A 106 16.49 -0.21 -9.90
N GLU A 107 16.82 -1.47 -10.22
CA GLU A 107 15.93 -2.40 -10.91
C GLU A 107 14.67 -2.71 -10.08
N ARG A 108 14.82 -2.97 -8.77
CA ARG A 108 13.68 -3.21 -7.86
C ARG A 108 12.82 -1.97 -7.67
N ARG A 109 13.43 -0.78 -7.61
CA ARG A 109 12.68 0.49 -7.56
C ARG A 109 11.84 0.69 -8.83
N LYS A 110 12.42 0.44 -10.01
CA LYS A 110 11.70 0.49 -11.30
C LYS A 110 10.54 -0.50 -11.35
N GLU A 111 10.69 -1.69 -10.76
CA GLU A 111 9.60 -2.67 -10.64
C GLU A 111 8.45 -2.16 -9.76
N TYR A 112 8.75 -1.59 -8.59
CA TYR A 112 7.72 -1.01 -7.71
C TYR A 112 7.00 0.19 -8.34
N ILE A 113 7.71 1.03 -9.11
CA ILE A 113 7.09 2.12 -9.87
C ILE A 113 6.09 1.57 -10.89
N LYS A 114 6.43 0.48 -11.59
CA LYS A 114 5.48 -0.17 -12.52
C LYS A 114 4.23 -0.68 -11.80
N ILE A 115 4.39 -1.28 -10.63
CA ILE A 115 3.26 -1.76 -9.82
C ILE A 115 2.39 -0.57 -9.38
N ALA A 116 3.00 0.52 -8.89
CA ALA A 116 2.28 1.72 -8.48
C ALA A 116 1.48 2.33 -9.64
N ARG A 117 2.07 2.42 -10.83
CA ARG A 117 1.35 2.87 -12.04
C ARG A 117 0.16 2.00 -12.39
N GLY A 118 0.31 0.67 -12.26
CA GLY A 118 -0.79 -0.27 -12.47
C GLY A 118 -1.95 -0.01 -11.51
N LYS A 119 -1.65 0.11 -10.21
CA LYS A 119 -2.67 0.39 -9.18
C LYS A 119 -3.36 1.74 -9.36
N ALA A 120 -2.62 2.77 -9.79
CA ALA A 120 -3.20 4.06 -10.13
C ALA A 120 -4.21 3.93 -11.29
N GLU A 121 -3.87 3.19 -12.34
CA GLU A 121 -4.76 3.01 -13.48
C GLU A 121 -6.02 2.21 -13.11
N ASP A 122 -5.88 1.16 -12.28
CA ASP A 122 -7.02 0.41 -11.75
C ASP A 122 -7.98 1.33 -10.98
N GLY A 123 -7.45 2.22 -10.13
CA GLY A 123 -8.22 3.23 -9.41
C GLY A 123 -8.95 4.21 -10.34
N ARG A 124 -8.25 4.74 -11.37
CA ARG A 124 -8.87 5.62 -12.38
C ARG A 124 -9.98 4.91 -13.15
N ILE A 125 -9.78 3.64 -13.52
CA ILE A 125 -10.79 2.84 -14.21
C ILE A 125 -12.03 2.68 -13.32
N ALA A 126 -11.85 2.40 -12.03
CA ALA A 126 -12.96 2.31 -11.07
C ALA A 126 -13.78 3.62 -11.02
N VAL A 127 -13.09 4.76 -10.88
CA VAL A 127 -13.72 6.10 -10.88
C VAL A 127 -14.48 6.36 -12.19
N ARG A 128 -13.90 6.05 -13.36
CA ARG A 128 -14.56 6.21 -14.68
C ARG A 128 -15.78 5.31 -14.83
N ASN A 129 -15.75 4.10 -14.29
CA ASN A 129 -16.90 3.19 -14.30
C ASN A 129 -18.04 3.73 -13.42
N LEU A 130 -17.73 4.24 -12.23
CA LEU A 130 -18.73 4.88 -11.35
C LEU A 130 -19.38 6.09 -12.02
N ARG A 131 -18.59 6.93 -12.69
CA ARG A 131 -19.11 8.04 -13.51
C ARG A 131 -20.09 7.53 -14.57
N ARG A 132 -19.73 6.47 -15.30
CA ARG A 132 -20.60 5.90 -16.35
C ARG A 132 -21.94 5.45 -15.79
N THR A 133 -21.95 4.77 -14.64
CA THR A 133 -23.17 4.34 -13.97
C THR A 133 -24.02 5.53 -13.52
N ALA A 134 -23.41 6.54 -12.90
CA ALA A 134 -24.11 7.75 -12.48
C ALA A 134 -24.73 8.49 -13.68
N LYS A 135 -23.99 8.61 -14.78
CA LYS A 135 -24.48 9.21 -16.03
C LYS A 135 -25.69 8.46 -16.58
N GLN A 136 -25.63 7.14 -16.66
CA GLN A 136 -26.75 6.31 -17.12
C GLN A 136 -28.01 6.51 -16.26
N ASN A 137 -27.84 6.68 -14.94
CA ASN A 137 -28.95 6.96 -14.04
C ASN A 137 -29.55 8.36 -14.29
N LEU A 138 -28.72 9.38 -14.56
CA LEU A 138 -29.20 10.72 -14.92
C LEU A 138 -29.95 10.72 -16.26
N GLU A 139 -29.40 10.07 -17.30
CA GLU A 139 -30.04 9.90 -18.61
C GLU A 139 -31.36 9.13 -18.50
N LYS A 140 -31.49 8.21 -17.54
CA LYS A 140 -32.74 7.49 -17.28
C LYS A 140 -33.81 8.39 -16.70
N LEU A 141 -33.48 9.23 -15.71
CA LEU A 141 -34.42 10.21 -15.15
C LEU A 141 -34.96 11.18 -16.21
N GLU A 142 -34.12 11.57 -17.19
CA GLU A 142 -34.55 12.39 -18.33
C GLU A 142 -35.61 11.67 -19.17
N LYS A 143 -35.35 10.40 -19.52
CA LYS A 143 -36.24 9.58 -20.35
C LYS A 143 -37.56 9.28 -19.66
N ASP A 144 -37.53 9.09 -18.36
CA ASP A 144 -38.72 8.83 -17.54
C ASP A 144 -39.53 10.12 -17.29
N GLY A 145 -39.01 11.28 -17.72
CA GLY A 145 -39.68 12.59 -17.63
C GLY A 145 -39.67 13.19 -16.22
N GLU A 146 -38.87 12.64 -15.31
CA GLU A 146 -38.77 13.11 -13.92
C GLU A 146 -37.98 14.42 -13.80
N VAL A 147 -37.13 14.72 -14.78
CA VAL A 147 -36.26 15.91 -14.81
C VAL A 147 -36.14 16.49 -16.21
N GLY A 148 -35.89 17.80 -16.30
CA GLY A 148 -35.66 18.48 -17.56
C GLY A 148 -34.27 18.21 -18.14
N LYS A 149 -34.14 18.31 -19.48
CA LYS A 149 -32.87 18.16 -20.20
C LYS A 149 -31.79 19.16 -19.74
N ASP A 150 -32.19 20.39 -19.41
CA ASP A 150 -31.28 21.42 -18.92
C ASP A 150 -30.70 21.06 -17.54
N ASP A 151 -31.52 20.47 -16.66
CA ASP A 151 -31.09 20.03 -15.33
C ASP A 151 -30.10 18.86 -15.44
N VAL A 152 -30.37 17.90 -16.33
CA VAL A 152 -29.49 16.76 -16.59
C VAL A 152 -28.14 17.24 -17.13
N THR A 153 -28.15 18.17 -18.08
CA THR A 153 -26.92 18.79 -18.61
C THR A 153 -26.11 19.49 -17.51
N GLY A 154 -26.78 20.15 -16.57
CA GLY A 154 -26.15 20.75 -15.40
C GLY A 154 -25.56 19.71 -14.45
N ALA A 155 -26.27 18.61 -14.20
CA ALA A 155 -25.82 17.50 -13.36
C ALA A 155 -24.63 16.76 -13.97
N GLU A 156 -24.59 16.55 -15.28
CA GLU A 156 -23.47 15.93 -15.98
C GLU A 156 -22.19 16.76 -15.85
N LYS A 157 -22.27 18.08 -15.98
CA LYS A 157 -21.10 18.98 -15.76
C LYS A 157 -20.56 18.87 -14.34
N LYS A 158 -21.44 18.77 -13.34
CA LYS A 158 -21.04 18.55 -11.94
C LYS A 158 -20.38 17.19 -11.77
N LEU A 159 -20.97 16.14 -12.35
CA LEU A 159 -20.43 14.78 -12.32
C LEU A 159 -19.03 14.72 -12.94
N ASP A 160 -18.82 15.36 -14.09
CA ASP A 160 -17.50 15.41 -14.74
C ASP A 160 -16.47 16.17 -13.88
N THR A 161 -16.89 17.26 -13.22
CA THR A 161 -16.03 18.02 -12.29
C THR A 161 -15.60 17.17 -11.09
N VAL A 162 -16.55 16.47 -10.47
CA VAL A 162 -16.29 15.57 -9.33
C VAL A 162 -15.39 14.40 -9.77
N THR A 163 -15.68 13.78 -10.92
CA THR A 163 -14.86 12.70 -11.47
C THR A 163 -13.41 13.15 -11.67
N LYS A 164 -13.23 14.35 -12.25
CA LYS A 164 -11.90 14.91 -12.50
C LYS A 164 -11.13 15.13 -11.19
N LYS A 165 -11.77 15.69 -10.17
CA LYS A 165 -11.17 15.88 -8.84
C LYS A 165 -10.59 14.56 -8.30
N HIS A 166 -11.35 13.47 -8.36
CA HIS A 166 -10.91 12.16 -7.86
C HIS A 166 -9.79 11.54 -8.69
N THR A 167 -9.82 11.69 -10.02
CA THR A 167 -8.71 11.23 -10.86
C THR A 167 -7.44 12.03 -10.64
N ASP A 168 -7.56 13.35 -10.44
CA ASP A 168 -6.43 14.23 -10.16
C ASP A 168 -5.79 13.89 -8.79
N GLU A 169 -6.60 13.53 -7.78
CA GLU A 169 -6.10 13.05 -6.49
C GLU A 169 -5.31 11.73 -6.62
N ILE A 170 -5.79 10.79 -7.43
CA ILE A 170 -5.04 9.55 -7.73
C ILE A 170 -3.70 9.86 -8.42
N ASP A 171 -3.68 10.84 -9.34
CA ASP A 171 -2.46 11.26 -10.03
C ASP A 171 -1.46 11.91 -9.09
N GLU A 172 -1.92 12.73 -8.15
CA GLU A 172 -1.09 13.35 -7.12
C GLU A 172 -0.50 12.28 -6.18
N MET A 173 -1.31 11.34 -5.72
CA MET A 173 -0.85 10.22 -4.90
C MET A 173 0.19 9.37 -5.64
N LEU A 174 -0.02 9.09 -6.93
CA LEU A 174 0.96 8.36 -7.75
C LEU A 174 2.27 9.12 -7.83
N LYS A 175 2.25 10.43 -8.12
CA LYS A 175 3.46 11.27 -8.20
C LYS A 175 4.22 11.27 -6.88
N SER A 176 3.52 11.45 -5.76
CA SER A 176 4.13 11.38 -4.43
C SER A 176 4.76 10.01 -4.19
N LYS A 177 4.08 8.93 -4.62
CA LYS A 177 4.62 7.58 -4.45
C LYS A 177 5.83 7.33 -5.33
N GLU A 178 5.82 7.77 -6.59
CA GLU A 178 6.98 7.66 -7.48
C GLU A 178 8.19 8.44 -6.94
N ALA A 179 7.97 9.64 -6.39
CA ALA A 179 9.02 10.41 -5.73
C ALA A 179 9.59 9.65 -4.51
N GLU A 180 8.74 9.10 -3.63
CA GLU A 180 9.17 8.26 -2.49
C GLU A 180 10.00 7.06 -2.94
N LEU A 181 9.65 6.44 -4.08
CA LEU A 181 10.37 5.29 -4.64
C LEU A 181 11.72 5.67 -5.26
N LEU A 182 11.89 6.93 -5.68
CA LEU A 182 13.10 7.45 -6.31
C LEU A 182 14.05 8.12 -5.33
N GLU A 183 13.53 8.84 -4.32
CA GLU A 183 14.33 9.49 -3.27
C GLU A 183 14.93 8.48 -2.29
N VAL A 184 16.21 8.12 -2.52
CA VAL A 184 17.20 7.75 -1.49
C VAL A 184 18.58 8.17 -1.99
#